data_AF-A0A0C3EGL8-F1
#
_entry.id   AF-A0A0C3EGL8-F1
#
_cell.length_a   1.000
_cell.length_b   1.000
_cell.length_c   1.000
_cell.angle_alpha   90.00
_cell.angle_beta   90.00
_cell.angle_gamma   90.00
#
_symmetry.space_group_name_H-M   'P 1'
#
loop_
_entity.id
_entity.type
_entity.pdbx_description
1 polymer ?
#
loop_
_entity_poly.entity_id
_entity_poly.type
_entity_poly.pdbx_seq_one_letter_code
_entity_poly.pdbx_strand_id
1 'polypeptide(L)'
;MSAPSKTNTPAPSTGKHDWACATMDKLKSGLDDEPEIYDVKVGERKRHQQAKKEAKEKEARECQQREEVEHWAREEAARLEREAAAVWRQEEADHQVQEERWAKEEKERLEREAAVRQEAAIKKAMETAEKRAQEDTEEKCAEALKKIWAAEETVRQRVEAEASRQKSVTTKKQVRRRTRWPGPSGMPGPGLRCVRCARTGAECKWDPENKCQHACMQCARHKEKCEWPEVVGSVSRSGSGDVKGKGKAVATLPRASEKKKLVKKSATKVIDSDVEIVVKPSDVSGSGSGHALLQRMDRLILAVENLAEAQWYMVSACAASGMVVGTLVNECNFLRFEGVGLGEENEEEEMDTEAVDQEAVEQEVTELRKEILEPRPSDDEM
;
A
#
# COMPACT_ATOMS: atom_id res chain seq x y z
N MET A 1 18.20 -8.24 53.58
CA MET A 1 18.86 -9.16 54.53
C MET A 1 18.82 -8.51 55.91
N SER A 2 17.71 -8.68 56.64
CA SER A 2 17.53 -8.09 57.97
C SER A 2 17.44 -9.22 59.00
N ALA A 3 18.24 -9.13 60.06
CA ALA A 3 18.37 -10.15 61.09
C ALA A 3 17.12 -10.23 61.99
N PRO A 4 16.76 -11.41 62.53
CA PRO A 4 15.66 -11.52 63.48
C PRO A 4 16.10 -11.14 64.90
N SER A 5 15.36 -10.20 65.50
CA SER A 5 15.51 -9.75 66.88
C SER A 5 15.15 -10.88 67.86
N LYS A 6 16.08 -11.21 68.76
CA LYS A 6 15.89 -12.17 69.86
C LYS A 6 14.91 -11.61 70.90
N THR A 7 13.75 -12.24 71.04
CA THR A 7 12.79 -11.98 72.11
C THR A 7 13.16 -12.80 73.35
N ASN A 8 13.51 -12.10 74.43
CA ASN A 8 13.78 -12.71 75.74
C ASN A 8 12.46 -13.11 76.41
N THR A 9 12.22 -14.41 76.58
CA THR A 9 11.12 -14.95 77.39
C THR A 9 11.53 -14.93 78.86
N PRO A 10 10.80 -14.24 79.77
CA PRO A 10 11.07 -14.30 81.19
C PRO A 10 10.56 -15.62 81.80
N ALA A 11 11.39 -16.23 82.63
CA ALA A 11 11.09 -17.48 83.33
C ALA A 11 9.98 -17.29 84.38
N PRO A 12 9.07 -18.27 84.57
CA PRO A 12 8.05 -18.21 85.60
C PRO A 12 8.66 -18.40 86.99
N SER A 13 8.47 -17.41 87.86
CA SER A 13 8.80 -17.47 89.28
C SER A 13 7.89 -18.47 89.99
N THR A 14 8.43 -19.62 90.37
CA THR A 14 7.77 -20.60 91.23
C THR A 14 7.76 -20.10 92.68
N GLY A 15 6.81 -19.24 93.02
CA GLY A 15 6.50 -18.88 94.40
C GLY A 15 5.77 -20.03 95.10
N LYS A 16 6.48 -20.74 95.99
CA LYS A 16 5.87 -21.67 96.97
C LYS A 16 5.03 -20.84 97.93
N HIS A 17 3.70 -20.95 97.84
CA HIS A 17 2.81 -20.50 98.91
C HIS A 17 2.46 -21.69 99.81
N ASP A 18 2.93 -21.62 101.05
CA ASP A 18 2.60 -22.52 102.15
C ASP A 18 1.13 -22.35 102.55
N TRP A 19 0.28 -23.29 102.15
CA TRP A 19 -1.16 -23.32 102.46
C TRP A 19 -1.51 -24.16 103.72
N ALA A 20 -0.55 -24.42 104.60
CA ALA A 20 -0.68 -25.49 105.60
C ALA A 20 -1.25 -25.08 106.98
N CYS A 21 -1.67 -23.83 107.24
CA CYS A 21 -1.95 -23.44 108.64
C CYS A 21 -3.23 -22.66 108.96
N ALA A 22 -4.21 -22.51 108.05
CA ALA A 22 -5.30 -21.54 108.28
C ALA A 22 -6.72 -22.11 108.54
N THR A 23 -6.93 -23.41 108.80
CA THR A 23 -8.30 -23.97 108.84
C THR A 23 -8.66 -24.89 110.01
N MET A 24 -8.04 -24.75 111.20
CA MET A 24 -8.44 -25.57 112.38
C MET A 24 -9.33 -24.90 113.43
N ASP A 25 -9.68 -23.62 113.31
CA ASP A 25 -10.34 -22.87 114.42
C ASP A 25 -11.81 -22.46 114.19
N LYS A 26 -12.58 -23.18 113.35
CA LYS A 26 -14.03 -22.90 113.15
C LYS A 26 -14.92 -24.14 113.14
N LEU A 27 -14.70 -25.08 114.05
CA LEU A 27 -15.58 -26.25 114.25
C LEU A 27 -16.20 -26.28 115.65
N LYS A 28 -16.89 -25.20 116.05
CA LYS A 28 -17.80 -25.21 117.22
C LYS A 28 -18.95 -24.21 117.01
N SER A 29 -19.95 -24.59 116.23
CA SER A 29 -21.26 -23.92 116.25
C SER A 29 -22.33 -24.98 115.96
N GLY A 30 -23.35 -25.01 116.81
CA GLY A 30 -24.25 -26.13 117.07
C GLY A 30 -25.01 -26.68 115.85
N LEU A 31 -25.11 -28.00 115.86
CA LEU A 31 -26.03 -28.83 115.09
C LEU A 31 -27.36 -28.83 115.85
N ASP A 32 -28.42 -28.28 115.26
CA ASP A 32 -29.81 -28.68 115.51
C ASP A 32 -30.85 -28.03 114.54
N ASP A 33 -30.43 -27.25 113.54
CA ASP A 33 -31.26 -26.83 112.39
C ASP A 33 -30.89 -27.60 111.09
N GLU A 34 -30.66 -28.91 111.20
CA GLU A 34 -29.91 -29.71 110.22
C GLU A 34 -30.60 -30.02 108.87
N PRO A 35 -31.93 -30.27 108.77
CA PRO A 35 -32.54 -30.66 107.50
C PRO A 35 -32.89 -29.47 106.58
N GLU A 36 -33.38 -28.35 107.10
CA GLU A 36 -33.78 -27.19 106.27
C GLU A 36 -32.57 -26.48 105.64
N ILE A 37 -31.45 -26.38 106.37
CA ILE A 37 -30.21 -25.79 105.86
C ILE A 37 -29.62 -26.64 104.72
N TYR A 38 -29.83 -27.95 104.75
CA TYR A 38 -29.37 -28.85 103.69
C TYR A 38 -30.15 -28.66 102.40
N ASP A 39 -31.48 -28.61 102.46
CA ASP A 39 -32.35 -28.44 101.28
C ASP A 39 -32.13 -27.09 100.59
N VAL A 40 -31.93 -26.01 101.37
CA VAL A 40 -31.58 -24.69 100.83
C VAL A 40 -30.24 -24.75 100.08
N LYS A 41 -29.20 -25.37 100.65
CA LYS A 41 -27.87 -25.49 100.01
C LYS A 41 -27.89 -26.36 98.76
N VAL A 42 -28.66 -27.45 98.75
CA VAL A 42 -28.84 -28.29 97.56
C VAL A 42 -29.60 -27.52 96.47
N GLY A 43 -30.64 -26.79 96.84
CA GLY A 43 -31.37 -25.89 95.95
C GLY A 43 -30.50 -24.81 95.32
N GLU A 44 -29.64 -24.15 96.10
CA GLU A 44 -28.69 -23.15 95.62
C GLU A 44 -27.65 -23.74 94.66
N ARG A 45 -27.06 -24.89 95.00
CA ARG A 45 -26.12 -25.57 94.10
C ARG A 45 -26.77 -25.94 92.77
N LYS A 46 -28.01 -26.42 92.79
CA LYS A 46 -28.77 -26.74 91.57
C LYS A 46 -29.03 -25.50 90.72
N ARG A 47 -29.49 -24.40 91.33
CA ARG A 47 -29.68 -23.11 90.63
C ARG A 47 -28.37 -22.59 90.04
N HIS A 48 -27.26 -22.66 90.79
CA HIS A 48 -25.95 -22.23 90.30
C HIS A 48 -25.45 -23.09 89.14
N GLN A 49 -25.63 -24.41 89.19
CA GLN A 49 -25.28 -25.31 88.09
C GLN A 49 -26.10 -25.03 86.83
N GLN A 50 -27.41 -24.77 87.00
CA GLN A 50 -28.27 -24.40 85.88
C GLN A 50 -27.86 -23.06 85.26
N ALA A 51 -27.68 -22.02 86.07
CA ALA A 51 -27.21 -20.72 85.59
C ALA A 51 -25.84 -20.81 84.89
N LYS A 52 -24.92 -21.64 85.40
CA LYS A 52 -23.64 -21.91 84.75
C LYS A 52 -23.79 -22.63 83.41
N LYS A 53 -24.74 -23.56 83.29
CA LYS A 53 -25.04 -24.25 82.03
C LYS A 53 -25.61 -23.28 81.00
N GLU A 54 -26.58 -22.47 81.39
CA GLU A 54 -27.21 -21.45 80.54
C GLU A 54 -26.19 -20.39 80.08
N ALA A 55 -25.30 -19.94 80.99
CA ALA A 55 -24.23 -19.01 80.64
C ALA A 55 -23.27 -19.58 79.59
N LYS A 56 -22.86 -20.84 79.73
CA LYS A 56 -22.00 -21.53 78.74
C LYS A 56 -22.69 -21.74 77.41
N GLU A 57 -23.98 -22.07 77.42
CA GLU A 57 -24.75 -22.23 76.20
C GLU A 57 -24.90 -20.89 75.46
N LYS A 58 -25.16 -19.81 76.20
CA LYS A 58 -25.21 -18.46 75.63
C LYS A 58 -23.85 -18.05 75.04
N GLU A 59 -22.75 -18.29 75.77
CA GLU A 59 -21.40 -18.02 75.29
C GLU A 59 -21.08 -18.81 74.01
N ALA A 60 -21.45 -20.09 73.95
CA ALA A 60 -21.25 -20.93 72.76
C ALA A 60 -22.04 -20.40 71.55
N ARG A 61 -23.30 -19.97 71.74
CA ARG A 61 -24.11 -19.36 70.67
C ARG A 61 -23.52 -18.04 70.19
N GLU A 62 -23.05 -17.19 71.11
CA GLU A 62 -22.40 -15.93 70.74
C GLU A 62 -21.06 -16.16 70.01
N CYS A 63 -20.28 -17.16 70.41
CA CYS A 63 -19.05 -17.54 69.71
C CYS A 63 -19.36 -18.02 68.29
N GLN A 64 -20.36 -18.89 68.13
CA GLN A 64 -20.79 -19.37 66.81
C GLN A 64 -21.25 -18.21 65.90
N GLN A 65 -22.05 -17.28 66.42
CA GLN A 65 -22.48 -16.11 65.66
C GLN A 65 -21.30 -15.22 65.23
N ARG A 66 -20.29 -15.06 66.09
CA ARG A 66 -19.07 -14.31 65.75
C ARG A 66 -18.28 -15.02 64.64
N GLU A 67 -18.13 -16.34 64.73
CA GLU A 67 -17.44 -17.14 63.70
C GLU A 67 -18.18 -17.09 62.35
N GLU A 68 -19.51 -17.16 62.35
CA GLU A 68 -20.33 -17.04 61.12
C GLU A 68 -20.18 -15.66 60.47
N VAL A 69 -20.21 -14.58 61.26
CA VAL A 69 -20.00 -13.21 60.76
C VAL A 69 -18.57 -13.03 60.24
N GLU A 70 -17.57 -13.56 60.93
CA GLU A 70 -16.17 -13.48 60.49
C GLU A 70 -15.95 -14.29 59.20
N HIS A 71 -16.53 -15.48 59.10
CA HIS A 71 -16.50 -16.29 57.88
C HIS A 71 -17.12 -15.54 56.71
N TRP A 72 -18.31 -14.98 56.90
CA TRP A 72 -18.99 -14.20 55.87
C TRP A 72 -18.18 -12.98 55.44
N ALA A 73 -17.57 -12.25 56.39
CA ALA A 73 -16.70 -11.12 56.06
C ALA A 73 -15.46 -11.53 55.24
N ARG A 74 -14.88 -12.71 55.51
CA ARG A 74 -13.75 -13.24 54.72
C ARG A 74 -14.17 -13.65 53.32
N GLU A 75 -15.34 -14.28 53.16
CA GLU A 75 -15.87 -14.64 51.84
C GLU A 75 -16.20 -13.40 51.00
N GLU A 76 -16.79 -12.38 51.63
CA GLU A 76 -17.09 -11.09 51.02
C GLU A 76 -15.80 -10.41 50.53
N ALA A 77 -14.78 -10.34 51.37
CA ALA A 77 -13.47 -9.79 51.00
C ALA A 77 -12.84 -10.57 49.83
N ALA A 78 -12.85 -11.90 49.88
CA ALA A 78 -12.34 -12.74 48.80
C ALA A 78 -13.16 -12.62 47.49
N ARG A 79 -14.44 -12.25 47.56
CA ARG A 79 -15.25 -11.94 46.38
C ARG A 79 -14.83 -10.61 45.77
N LEU A 80 -14.71 -9.56 46.60
CA LEU A 80 -14.29 -8.23 46.15
C LEU A 80 -12.87 -8.25 45.56
N GLU A 81 -11.94 -9.02 46.12
CA GLU A 81 -10.60 -9.19 45.54
C GLU A 81 -10.65 -9.81 44.14
N ARG A 82 -11.52 -10.81 43.92
CA ARG A 82 -11.70 -11.43 42.60
C ARG A 82 -12.34 -10.49 41.59
N GLU A 83 -13.31 -9.70 42.03
CA GLU A 83 -13.96 -8.67 41.20
C GLU A 83 -12.95 -7.58 40.81
N ALA A 84 -12.17 -7.06 41.77
CA ALA A 84 -11.11 -6.09 41.49
C ALA A 84 -10.05 -6.65 40.52
N ALA A 85 -9.63 -7.90 40.69
CA ALA A 85 -8.70 -8.56 39.77
C ALA A 85 -9.30 -8.83 38.37
N ALA A 86 -10.63 -8.93 38.25
CA ALA A 86 -11.30 -9.03 36.96
C ALA A 86 -11.37 -7.66 36.26
N VAL A 87 -11.72 -6.59 36.99
CA VAL A 87 -11.74 -5.21 36.48
C VAL A 87 -10.35 -4.81 36.00
N TRP A 88 -9.31 -5.05 36.79
CA TRP A 88 -7.94 -4.70 36.41
C TRP A 88 -7.48 -5.42 35.12
N ARG A 89 -7.82 -6.71 34.96
CA ARG A 89 -7.53 -7.45 33.73
C ARG A 89 -8.30 -6.91 32.52
N GLN A 90 -9.52 -6.43 32.73
CA GLN A 90 -10.31 -5.80 31.68
C GLN A 90 -9.68 -4.46 31.26
N GLU A 91 -9.29 -3.62 32.21
CA GLU A 91 -8.62 -2.35 31.95
C GLU A 91 -7.29 -2.54 31.20
N GLU A 92 -6.50 -3.55 31.57
CA GLU A 92 -5.26 -3.89 30.84
C GLU A 92 -5.54 -4.34 29.40
N ALA A 93 -6.58 -5.15 29.19
CA ALA A 93 -6.99 -5.56 27.85
C ALA A 93 -7.47 -4.38 26.99
N ASP A 94 -8.28 -3.49 27.58
CA ASP A 94 -8.76 -2.28 26.89
C ASP A 94 -7.60 -1.33 26.55
N HIS A 95 -6.64 -1.18 27.46
CA HIS A 95 -5.42 -0.42 27.22
C HIS A 95 -4.60 -1.00 26.06
N GLN A 96 -4.42 -2.33 26.01
CA GLN A 96 -3.71 -2.99 24.90
C GLN A 96 -4.42 -2.77 23.55
N VAL A 97 -5.75 -2.88 23.52
CA VAL A 97 -6.54 -2.60 22.30
C VAL A 97 -6.40 -1.15 21.86
N GLN A 98 -6.34 -0.21 22.81
CA GLN A 98 -6.12 1.21 22.51
C GLN A 98 -4.73 1.46 21.94
N GLU A 99 -3.68 0.87 22.51
CA GLU A 99 -2.31 0.96 21.98
C GLU A 99 -2.20 0.36 20.58
N GLU A 100 -2.82 -0.79 20.33
CA GLU A 100 -2.84 -1.41 19.00
C GLU A 100 -3.55 -0.52 17.98
N ARG A 101 -4.68 0.09 18.34
CA ARG A 101 -5.40 1.04 17.50
C ARG A 101 -4.50 2.23 17.16
N TRP A 102 -3.82 2.79 18.15
CA TRP A 102 -2.94 3.93 17.96
C TRP A 102 -1.75 3.59 17.05
N ALA A 103 -1.12 2.42 17.25
CA ALA A 103 -0.04 1.93 16.40
C ALA A 103 -0.50 1.71 14.94
N LYS A 104 -1.73 1.23 14.74
CA LYS A 104 -2.32 1.06 13.39
C LYS A 104 -2.54 2.42 12.71
N GLU A 105 -3.07 3.40 13.43
CA GLU A 105 -3.29 4.75 12.91
C GLU A 105 -1.97 5.45 12.57
N GLU A 106 -0.96 5.33 13.43
CA GLU A 106 0.37 5.90 13.17
C GLU A 106 1.01 5.26 11.92
N LYS A 107 0.91 3.93 11.78
CA LYS A 107 1.38 3.23 10.59
C LYS A 107 0.67 3.73 9.33
N GLU A 108 -0.65 3.85 9.36
CA GLU A 108 -1.43 4.36 8.22
C GLU A 108 -1.03 5.81 7.88
N ARG A 109 -0.82 6.66 8.89
CA ARG A 109 -0.32 8.03 8.70
C ARG A 109 1.04 8.04 8.00
N LEU A 110 1.97 7.18 8.39
CA LEU A 110 3.28 7.06 7.75
C LEU A 110 3.18 6.55 6.31
N GLU A 111 2.29 5.60 6.03
CA GLU A 111 2.03 5.11 4.67
C GLU A 111 1.45 6.22 3.77
N ARG A 112 0.49 7.01 4.28
CA ARG A 112 -0.04 8.19 3.57
C ARG A 112 1.05 9.23 3.31
N GLU A 113 1.90 9.51 4.29
CA GLU A 113 3.02 10.45 4.13
C GLU A 113 4.03 9.96 3.09
N ALA A 114 4.32 8.65 3.06
CA ALA A 114 5.17 8.05 2.05
C ALA A 114 4.55 8.14 0.64
N ALA A 115 3.23 7.89 0.51
CA ALA A 115 2.51 8.03 -0.75
C ALA A 115 2.57 9.48 -1.28
N VAL A 116 2.31 10.48 -0.44
CA VAL A 116 2.41 11.91 -0.81
C VAL A 116 3.83 12.27 -1.26
N ARG A 117 4.87 11.76 -0.58
CA ARG A 117 6.27 11.96 -1.02
C ARG A 117 6.55 11.32 -2.37
N GLN A 118 6.02 10.13 -2.62
CA GLN A 118 6.18 9.44 -3.91
C GLN A 118 5.47 10.20 -5.03
N GLU A 119 4.25 10.68 -4.82
CA GLU A 119 3.51 11.51 -5.78
C GLU A 119 4.26 12.81 -6.10
N ALA A 120 4.78 13.49 -5.07
CA ALA A 120 5.59 14.69 -5.26
C ALA A 120 6.87 14.42 -6.08
N ALA A 121 7.52 13.26 -5.87
CA ALA A 121 8.68 12.85 -6.64
C ALA A 121 8.33 12.55 -8.11
N ILE A 122 7.22 11.85 -8.36
CA ILE A 122 6.70 11.58 -9.72
C ILE A 122 6.37 12.89 -10.43
N LYS A 123 5.64 13.79 -9.77
CA LYS A 123 5.28 15.10 -10.34
C LYS A 123 6.52 15.90 -10.72
N LYS A 124 7.53 15.94 -9.85
CA LYS A 124 8.81 16.62 -10.14
C LYS A 124 9.56 15.98 -11.30
N ALA A 125 9.54 14.65 -11.40
CA ALA A 125 10.16 13.93 -12.51
C ALA A 125 9.45 14.23 -13.84
N MET A 126 8.11 14.29 -13.84
CA MET A 126 7.30 14.68 -15.00
C MET A 126 7.58 16.12 -15.44
N GLU A 127 7.57 17.08 -14.51
CA GLU A 127 7.89 18.48 -14.81
C GLU A 127 9.29 18.62 -15.41
N THR A 128 10.27 17.86 -14.89
CA THR A 128 11.63 17.86 -15.42
C THR A 128 11.70 17.24 -16.82
N ALA A 129 10.92 16.19 -17.09
CA ALA A 129 10.84 15.56 -18.41
C ALA A 129 10.17 16.48 -19.43
N GLU A 130 9.11 17.18 -19.04
CA GLU A 130 8.42 18.17 -19.86
C GLU A 130 9.34 19.34 -20.25
N LYS A 131 10.10 19.90 -19.29
CA LYS A 131 11.09 20.95 -19.59
C LYS A 131 12.13 20.50 -20.61
N ARG A 132 12.65 19.27 -20.48
CA ARG A 132 13.59 18.72 -21.48
C ARG A 132 12.96 18.52 -22.85
N ALA A 133 11.70 18.08 -22.90
CA ALA A 133 10.98 17.93 -24.16
C ALA A 133 10.75 19.30 -24.83
N GLN A 134 10.40 20.32 -24.04
CA GLN A 134 10.28 21.69 -24.53
C GLN A 134 11.61 22.20 -25.09
N GLU A 135 12.72 22.06 -24.34
CA GLU A 135 14.06 22.45 -24.79
C GLU A 135 14.46 21.77 -26.12
N ASP A 136 14.21 20.46 -26.28
CA ASP A 136 14.48 19.72 -27.52
C ASP A 136 13.63 20.21 -28.69
N THR A 137 12.36 20.58 -28.45
CA THR A 137 11.51 21.16 -29.51
C THR A 137 11.96 22.57 -29.91
N GLU A 138 12.38 23.40 -28.94
CA GLU A 138 12.91 24.73 -29.20
C GLU A 138 14.24 24.64 -29.98
N GLU A 139 15.12 23.70 -29.63
CA GLU A 139 16.38 23.45 -30.34
C GLU A 139 16.12 23.03 -31.80
N LYS A 140 15.19 22.08 -32.03
CA LYS A 140 14.81 21.64 -33.38
C LYS A 140 14.21 22.77 -34.23
N CYS A 141 13.35 23.61 -33.63
CA CYS A 141 12.80 24.79 -34.29
C CYS A 141 13.90 25.80 -34.67
N ALA A 142 14.85 26.06 -33.78
CA ALA A 142 15.98 26.94 -34.05
C ALA A 142 16.89 26.38 -35.17
N GLU A 143 17.13 25.07 -35.19
CA GLU A 143 17.89 24.41 -36.26
C GLU A 143 17.17 24.50 -37.62
N ALA A 144 15.85 24.29 -37.64
CA ALA A 144 15.04 24.41 -38.85
C ALA A 144 15.05 25.84 -39.41
N LEU A 145 14.90 26.86 -38.54
CA LEU A 145 14.99 28.27 -38.93
C LEU A 145 16.37 28.64 -39.50
N LYS A 146 17.46 28.14 -38.90
CA LYS A 146 18.82 28.32 -39.46
C LYS A 146 18.96 27.72 -40.86
N LYS A 147 18.36 26.55 -41.11
CA LYS A 147 18.37 25.90 -42.43
C LYS A 147 17.57 26.70 -43.47
N ILE A 148 16.41 27.25 -43.10
CA ILE A 148 15.59 28.10 -43.97
C ILE A 148 16.38 29.37 -44.34
N TRP A 149 16.94 30.06 -43.35
CA TRP A 149 17.72 31.27 -43.58
C TRP A 149 18.95 31.02 -44.47
N ALA A 150 19.67 29.93 -44.25
CA ALA A 150 20.78 29.53 -45.12
C ALA A 150 20.32 29.26 -46.56
N ALA A 151 19.16 28.62 -46.75
CA ALA A 151 18.60 28.37 -48.08
C ALA A 151 18.21 29.69 -48.78
N GLU A 152 17.55 30.61 -48.08
CA GLU A 152 17.21 31.94 -48.61
C GLU A 152 18.46 32.72 -49.04
N GLU A 153 19.51 32.71 -48.21
CA GLU A 153 20.79 33.35 -48.53
C GLU A 153 21.43 32.74 -49.79
N THR A 154 21.40 31.42 -49.95
CA THR A 154 21.91 30.77 -51.18
C THR A 154 21.10 31.13 -52.42
N VAL A 155 19.78 31.31 -52.31
CA VAL A 155 18.92 31.78 -53.40
C VAL A 155 19.28 33.22 -53.76
N ARG A 156 19.48 34.10 -52.76
CA ARG A 156 19.90 35.49 -52.99
C ARG A 156 21.23 35.56 -53.75
N GLN A 157 22.23 34.79 -53.31
CA GLN A 157 23.54 34.72 -53.98
C GLN A 157 23.43 34.23 -55.44
N ARG A 158 22.54 33.27 -55.73
CA ARG A 158 22.28 32.82 -57.11
C ARG A 158 21.68 33.93 -57.96
N VAL A 159 20.68 34.64 -57.45
CA VAL A 159 20.02 35.75 -58.16
C VAL A 159 21.04 36.87 -58.44
N GLU A 160 21.87 37.23 -57.47
CA GLU A 160 22.96 38.22 -57.65
C GLU A 160 23.99 37.76 -58.69
N ALA A 161 24.40 36.49 -58.66
CA ALA A 161 25.31 35.93 -59.64
C ALA A 161 24.72 35.91 -61.05
N GLU A 162 23.43 35.59 -61.20
CA GLU A 162 22.70 35.65 -62.47
C GLU A 162 22.58 37.09 -62.99
N ALA A 163 22.24 38.05 -62.12
CA ALA A 163 22.23 39.47 -62.47
C ALA A 163 23.61 39.97 -62.93
N SER A 164 24.68 39.54 -62.26
CA SER A 164 26.06 39.84 -62.66
C SER A 164 26.42 39.22 -64.01
N ARG A 165 26.02 37.96 -64.25
CA ARG A 165 26.17 37.30 -65.56
C ARG A 165 25.45 38.06 -66.65
N GLN A 166 24.21 38.50 -66.44
CA GLN A 166 23.46 39.30 -67.40
C GLN A 166 24.17 40.63 -67.71
N LYS A 167 24.69 41.35 -66.69
CA LYS A 167 25.51 42.56 -66.88
C LYS A 167 26.78 42.29 -67.70
N SER A 168 27.46 41.16 -67.48
CA SER A 168 28.64 40.80 -68.27
C SER A 168 28.31 40.49 -69.73
N VAL A 169 27.15 39.88 -70.01
CA VAL A 169 26.69 39.54 -71.36
C VAL A 169 26.33 40.79 -72.15
N THR A 170 25.66 41.77 -71.54
CA THR A 170 25.35 43.06 -72.19
C THR A 170 26.64 43.83 -72.51
N THR A 171 27.57 43.87 -71.55
CA THR A 171 28.89 44.51 -71.74
C THR A 171 29.71 43.80 -72.84
N LYS A 172 29.74 42.46 -72.87
CA LYS A 172 30.41 41.68 -73.94
C LYS A 172 29.76 41.90 -75.31
N LYS A 173 28.43 41.98 -75.41
CA LYS A 173 27.75 42.32 -76.68
C LYS A 173 28.18 43.70 -77.18
N GLN A 174 28.38 44.67 -76.28
CA GLN A 174 28.88 46.00 -76.63
C GLN A 174 30.34 45.98 -77.10
N VAL A 175 31.22 45.22 -76.44
CA VAL A 175 32.62 45.03 -76.86
C VAL A 175 32.70 44.33 -78.22
N ARG A 176 31.91 43.27 -78.43
CA ARG A 176 31.87 42.51 -79.70
C ARG A 176 31.30 43.32 -80.86
N ARG A 177 30.44 44.32 -80.59
CA ARG A 177 29.97 45.29 -81.60
C ARG A 177 31.06 46.29 -81.99
N ARG A 178 32.05 46.55 -81.12
CA ARG A 178 33.23 47.39 -81.41
C ARG A 178 34.42 46.64 -82.02
N THR A 179 34.46 45.31 -81.94
CA THR A 179 35.52 44.46 -82.53
C THR A 179 34.95 43.57 -83.63
N ARG A 180 34.66 44.17 -84.79
CA ARG A 180 34.38 43.45 -86.04
C ARG A 180 35.60 43.55 -86.95
N TRP A 181 36.61 42.73 -86.67
CA TRP A 181 37.72 42.46 -87.58
C TRP A 181 37.82 40.93 -87.78
N PRO A 182 37.96 40.44 -89.02
CA PRO A 182 38.06 39.01 -89.30
C PRO A 182 39.50 38.54 -89.02
N GLY A 183 39.65 37.53 -88.17
CA GLY A 183 40.95 36.95 -87.80
C GLY A 183 40.81 35.48 -87.39
N PRO A 184 41.88 34.67 -87.59
CA PRO A 184 41.80 33.35 -88.21
C PRO A 184 41.47 32.20 -87.25
N SER A 185 41.10 31.08 -87.86
CA SER A 185 40.77 29.79 -87.22
C SER A 185 41.90 29.30 -86.31
N GLY A 186 41.67 29.34 -85.00
CA GLY A 186 42.54 28.74 -83.99
C GLY A 186 42.41 27.21 -84.02
N MET A 187 43.56 26.57 -84.14
CA MET A 187 43.80 25.13 -84.17
C MET A 187 43.18 24.37 -82.98
N PRO A 188 42.84 23.08 -83.16
CA PRO A 188 42.46 22.20 -82.06
C PRO A 188 43.59 22.11 -81.04
N GLY A 189 43.27 22.34 -79.77
CA GLY A 189 44.21 22.34 -78.67
C GLY A 189 44.96 21.01 -78.51
N PRO A 190 46.13 21.02 -77.83
CA PRO A 190 46.98 19.85 -77.66
C PRO A 190 46.18 18.69 -77.06
N GLY A 191 46.07 17.60 -77.83
CA GLY A 191 45.34 16.40 -77.44
C GLY A 191 45.80 15.88 -76.08
N LEU A 192 44.84 15.45 -75.27
CA LEU A 192 45.07 14.80 -73.98
C LEU A 192 46.07 13.65 -74.19
N ARG A 193 47.24 13.76 -73.56
CA ARG A 193 48.23 12.67 -73.46
C ARG A 193 48.00 11.96 -72.13
N CYS A 194 48.12 10.63 -72.10
CA CYS A 194 48.17 9.94 -70.82
C CYS A 194 49.44 10.36 -70.06
N VAL A 195 49.43 10.22 -68.73
CA VAL A 195 50.52 10.73 -67.86
C VAL A 195 51.90 10.24 -68.30
N ARG A 196 51.98 9.02 -68.84
CA ARG A 196 53.24 8.42 -69.30
C ARG A 196 53.70 8.91 -70.68
N CYS A 197 52.80 9.10 -71.64
CA CYS A 197 53.14 9.70 -72.93
C CYS A 197 53.49 11.19 -72.78
N ALA A 198 52.91 11.86 -71.78
CA ALA A 198 53.34 13.21 -71.39
C ALA A 198 54.79 13.19 -70.85
N ARG A 199 55.14 12.18 -70.03
CA ARG A 199 56.47 12.06 -69.43
C ARG A 199 57.58 11.64 -70.41
N THR A 200 57.23 10.90 -71.45
CA THR A 200 58.19 10.36 -72.44
C THR A 200 58.21 11.13 -73.76
N GLY A 201 57.33 12.13 -73.93
CA GLY A 201 57.25 12.93 -75.16
C GLY A 201 56.61 12.24 -76.36
N ALA A 202 56.25 10.96 -76.25
CA ALA A 202 55.65 10.18 -77.33
C ALA A 202 54.24 10.69 -77.71
N GLU A 203 53.91 10.64 -78.99
CA GLU A 203 52.58 10.97 -79.49
C GLU A 203 51.58 9.88 -79.10
N CYS A 204 50.56 10.27 -78.33
CA CYS A 204 49.48 9.39 -77.93
C CYS A 204 48.30 9.58 -78.91
N LYS A 205 48.15 8.68 -79.88
CA LYS A 205 46.95 8.66 -80.74
C LYS A 205 45.82 7.97 -79.97
N TRP A 206 44.81 8.74 -79.59
CA TRP A 206 43.55 8.22 -79.08
C TRP A 206 42.67 7.79 -80.26
N ASP A 207 42.12 6.59 -80.20
CA ASP A 207 41.19 6.07 -81.20
C ASP A 207 39.75 6.38 -80.76
N PRO A 208 39.03 7.31 -81.44
CA PRO A 208 37.69 7.72 -81.01
C PRO A 208 36.63 6.61 -81.11
N GLU A 209 36.87 5.57 -81.91
CA GLU A 209 35.87 4.53 -82.19
C GLU A 209 35.83 3.45 -81.10
N ASN A 210 36.87 3.31 -80.29
CA ASN A 210 36.99 2.24 -79.30
C ASN A 210 36.70 2.72 -77.86
N LYS A 211 35.43 2.99 -77.56
CA LYS A 211 34.97 3.54 -76.27
C LYS A 211 35.24 2.66 -75.03
N CYS A 212 35.65 1.41 -75.21
CA CYS A 212 35.83 0.46 -74.10
C CYS A 212 37.30 0.21 -73.71
N GLN A 213 38.28 0.83 -74.37
CA GLN A 213 39.69 0.61 -74.06
C GLN A 213 40.41 1.91 -73.72
N HIS A 214 40.60 2.15 -72.42
CA HIS A 214 41.36 3.29 -71.88
C HIS A 214 42.89 3.14 -72.02
N ALA A 215 43.39 2.44 -73.04
CA ALA A 215 44.83 2.25 -73.27
C ALA A 215 45.25 2.89 -74.60
N CYS A 216 46.30 3.72 -74.57
CA CYS A 216 46.93 4.13 -75.82
C CYS A 216 47.61 2.92 -76.48
N MET A 217 47.76 2.95 -77.80
CA MET A 217 48.36 1.84 -78.58
C MET A 217 49.72 1.38 -78.04
N GLN A 218 50.52 2.28 -77.45
CA GLN A 218 51.78 1.89 -76.81
C GLN A 218 51.59 1.20 -75.45
N CYS A 219 50.71 1.71 -74.57
CA CYS A 219 50.34 1.03 -73.32
C CYS A 219 49.79 -0.38 -73.59
N ALA A 220 48.97 -0.53 -74.63
CA ALA A 220 48.36 -1.80 -75.02
C ALA A 220 49.42 -2.84 -75.44
N ARG A 221 50.46 -2.43 -76.19
CA ARG A 221 51.56 -3.31 -76.60
C ARG A 221 52.40 -3.81 -75.43
N HIS A 222 52.53 -3.00 -74.38
CA HIS A 222 53.29 -3.38 -73.19
C HIS A 222 52.44 -4.07 -72.09
N LYS A 223 51.14 -4.31 -72.33
CA LYS A 223 50.18 -4.85 -71.34
C LYS A 223 50.15 -4.07 -70.01
N GLU A 224 50.43 -2.79 -70.07
CA GLU A 224 50.45 -1.91 -68.90
C GLU A 224 49.17 -1.07 -68.84
N LYS A 225 48.69 -0.78 -67.62
CA LYS A 225 47.50 0.06 -67.42
C LYS A 225 47.87 1.52 -67.71
N CYS A 226 47.08 2.18 -68.56
CA CYS A 226 47.29 3.58 -68.92
C CYS A 226 46.49 4.46 -67.94
N GLU A 227 47.18 5.20 -67.08
CA GLU A 227 46.55 6.18 -66.18
C GLU A 227 46.32 7.49 -66.94
N TRP A 228 45.05 7.83 -67.15
CA TRP A 228 44.64 9.12 -67.66
C TRP A 228 44.40 10.05 -66.48
N PRO A 229 44.90 11.30 -66.52
CA PRO A 229 44.50 12.26 -65.50
C PRO A 229 43.00 12.45 -65.65
N GLU A 230 42.23 12.02 -64.64
CA GLU A 230 40.81 12.32 -64.56
C GLU A 230 40.68 13.84 -64.61
N VAL A 231 40.21 14.35 -65.74
CA VAL A 231 39.81 15.73 -65.86
C VAL A 231 38.69 15.91 -64.84
N VAL A 232 39.01 16.57 -63.72
CA VAL A 232 38.06 17.03 -62.70
C VAL A 232 37.16 18.08 -63.37
N GLY A 233 36.26 17.57 -64.20
CA GLY A 233 35.17 18.29 -64.81
C GLY A 233 33.96 18.14 -63.91
N SER A 234 33.66 19.22 -63.19
CA SER A 234 32.48 19.41 -62.36
C SER A 234 31.20 18.98 -63.10
N VAL A 235 30.73 17.77 -62.81
CA VAL A 235 29.37 17.35 -63.15
C VAL A 235 28.75 16.79 -61.89
N SER A 236 27.97 17.65 -61.21
CA SER A 236 27.03 17.24 -60.17
C SER A 236 26.01 16.29 -60.78
N ARG A 237 26.28 14.98 -60.65
CA ARG A 237 25.34 13.93 -61.02
C ARG A 237 24.69 13.42 -59.74
N SER A 238 23.52 13.97 -59.45
CA SER A 238 22.56 13.41 -58.50
C SER A 238 22.18 12.00 -58.97
N GLY A 239 22.65 10.99 -58.25
CA GLY A 239 22.25 9.60 -58.41
C GLY A 239 21.78 9.06 -57.08
N SER A 240 20.47 8.90 -56.93
CA SER A 240 19.84 8.10 -55.89
C SER A 240 20.27 6.64 -56.08
N GLY A 241 21.32 6.24 -55.39
CA GLY A 241 21.76 4.86 -55.30
C GLY A 241 21.08 4.20 -54.11
N ASP A 242 20.10 3.37 -54.43
CA ASP A 242 19.45 2.41 -53.55
C ASP A 242 20.52 1.43 -53.02
N VAL A 243 20.95 1.59 -51.76
CA VAL A 243 21.99 0.75 -51.16
C VAL A 243 21.32 -0.38 -50.37
N LYS A 244 21.11 -1.50 -51.06
CA LYS A 244 20.90 -2.81 -50.46
C LYS A 244 22.21 -3.29 -49.81
N GLY A 245 22.56 -2.67 -48.69
CA GLY A 245 23.73 -2.96 -47.87
C GLY A 245 23.42 -4.03 -46.84
N LYS A 246 23.76 -5.28 -47.15
CA LYS A 246 23.88 -6.40 -46.20
C LYS A 246 25.07 -6.12 -45.26
N GLY A 247 24.88 -5.27 -44.27
CA GLY A 247 25.86 -4.95 -43.23
C GLY A 247 25.69 -5.85 -42.01
N LYS A 248 26.49 -6.91 -41.91
CA LYS A 248 26.73 -7.63 -40.65
C LYS A 248 27.38 -6.65 -39.66
N ALA A 249 26.60 -6.14 -38.71
CA ALA A 249 27.15 -5.52 -37.51
C ALA A 249 27.50 -6.62 -36.52
N VAL A 250 28.80 -6.89 -36.37
CA VAL A 250 29.35 -7.62 -35.22
C VAL A 250 29.28 -6.68 -34.03
N ALA A 251 28.20 -6.78 -33.26
CA ALA A 251 28.10 -6.21 -31.92
C ALA A 251 28.65 -7.24 -30.93
N THR A 252 29.89 -7.06 -30.52
CA THR A 252 30.50 -7.80 -29.40
C THR A 252 29.89 -7.26 -28.10
N LEU A 253 28.81 -7.88 -27.64
CA LEU A 253 28.28 -7.68 -26.29
C LEU A 253 28.85 -8.78 -25.36
N PRO A 254 29.33 -8.46 -24.15
CA PRO A 254 29.81 -9.46 -23.22
C PRO A 254 28.63 -10.27 -22.69
N ARG A 255 28.63 -11.57 -23.00
CA ARG A 255 27.72 -12.55 -22.39
C ARG A 255 28.24 -12.93 -21.01
N ALA A 256 27.63 -12.38 -19.96
CA ALA A 256 27.45 -13.07 -18.70
C ALA A 256 26.09 -13.76 -18.77
N SER A 257 26.11 -15.07 -19.04
CA SER A 257 24.92 -15.92 -19.12
C SER A 257 24.40 -16.23 -17.72
N GLU A 258 23.42 -15.46 -17.25
CA GLU A 258 22.63 -15.83 -16.09
C GLU A 258 21.52 -16.79 -16.52
N LYS A 259 21.59 -18.01 -15.97
CA LYS A 259 20.65 -19.11 -16.20
C LYS A 259 19.25 -18.69 -15.76
N LYS A 260 18.38 -18.35 -16.73
CA LYS A 260 16.93 -18.32 -16.49
C LYS A 260 16.45 -19.75 -16.27
N LYS A 261 16.24 -20.10 -15.00
CA LYS A 261 15.44 -21.27 -14.60
C LYS A 261 14.07 -21.14 -15.27
N LEU A 262 13.76 -22.11 -16.12
CA LEU A 262 12.46 -22.33 -16.70
C LEU A 262 11.49 -22.59 -15.55
N VAL A 263 10.74 -21.55 -15.15
CA VAL A 263 9.62 -21.71 -14.23
C VAL A 263 8.58 -22.53 -14.98
N LYS A 264 8.52 -23.81 -14.58
CA LYS A 264 7.47 -24.75 -14.92
C LYS A 264 6.15 -24.07 -14.58
N LYS A 265 5.35 -23.73 -15.59
CA LYS A 265 3.96 -23.29 -15.41
C LYS A 265 3.25 -24.38 -14.61
N SER A 266 3.11 -24.18 -13.31
CA SER A 266 2.12 -24.88 -12.51
C SER A 266 0.77 -24.42 -13.02
N ALA A 267 0.01 -25.35 -13.58
CA ALA A 267 -1.41 -25.16 -13.84
C ALA A 267 -2.04 -24.62 -12.57
N THR A 268 -2.55 -23.39 -12.63
CA THR A 268 -3.45 -22.84 -11.63
C THR A 268 -4.64 -23.78 -11.58
N LYS A 269 -4.70 -24.60 -10.53
CA LYS A 269 -5.95 -25.24 -10.14
C LYS A 269 -6.90 -24.09 -9.81
N VAL A 270 -7.83 -23.83 -10.72
CA VAL A 270 -9.09 -23.20 -10.36
C VAL A 270 -9.65 -24.06 -9.24
N ILE A 271 -9.60 -23.54 -8.02
CA ILE A 271 -10.31 -24.11 -6.89
C ILE A 271 -11.74 -23.61 -7.09
N ASP A 272 -12.55 -24.41 -7.77
CA ASP A 272 -14.01 -24.34 -7.59
C ASP A 272 -14.24 -24.55 -6.11
N SER A 273 -14.60 -23.46 -5.44
CA SER A 273 -14.97 -23.47 -4.02
C SER A 273 -16.44 -23.84 -3.92
N ASP A 274 -16.80 -25.00 -4.47
CA ASP A 274 -18.04 -25.67 -4.07
C ASP A 274 -17.81 -26.16 -2.64
N VAL A 275 -18.19 -25.32 -1.68
CA VAL A 275 -18.27 -25.68 -0.26
C VAL A 275 -19.48 -26.63 -0.13
N GLU A 276 -19.30 -27.87 -0.55
CA GLU A 276 -20.22 -28.95 -0.26
C GLU A 276 -20.09 -29.25 1.25
N ILE A 277 -20.98 -28.66 2.04
CA ILE A 277 -21.09 -28.90 3.49
C ILE A 277 -21.66 -30.31 3.69
N VAL A 278 -20.85 -31.34 3.50
CA VAL A 278 -21.20 -32.73 3.86
C VAL A 278 -20.97 -32.90 5.37
N VAL A 279 -21.96 -32.49 6.17
CA VAL A 279 -22.01 -32.84 7.59
C VAL A 279 -22.50 -34.27 7.70
N LYS A 280 -21.55 -35.19 7.86
CA LYS A 280 -21.84 -36.58 8.25
C LYS A 280 -22.05 -36.59 9.77
N PRO A 281 -23.26 -36.88 10.28
CA PRO A 281 -23.48 -36.97 11.72
C PRO A 281 -22.79 -38.23 12.24
N SER A 282 -21.81 -38.05 13.12
CA SER A 282 -21.16 -39.12 13.86
C SER A 282 -21.85 -39.23 15.22
N ASP A 283 -22.69 -40.25 15.37
CA ASP A 283 -23.43 -40.58 16.60
C ASP A 283 -22.49 -41.08 17.72
N VAL A 284 -21.68 -40.18 18.29
CA VAL A 284 -20.94 -40.48 19.52
C VAL A 284 -21.42 -39.54 20.61
N SER A 285 -22.35 -40.08 21.40
CA SER A 285 -22.87 -39.53 22.64
C SER A 285 -21.72 -39.25 23.62
N GLY A 286 -21.49 -37.96 23.89
CA GLY A 286 -20.52 -37.48 24.87
C GLY A 286 -20.71 -35.98 25.07
N SER A 287 -21.28 -35.61 26.20
CA SER A 287 -21.63 -34.25 26.65
C SER A 287 -20.53 -33.22 26.36
N GLY A 288 -20.70 -32.46 25.27
CA GLY A 288 -19.79 -31.41 24.80
C GLY A 288 -20.40 -30.51 23.71
N SER A 289 -21.73 -30.46 23.61
CA SER A 289 -22.43 -29.83 22.48
C SER A 289 -22.45 -28.29 22.52
N GLY A 290 -22.21 -27.67 23.68
CA GLY A 290 -22.23 -26.21 23.80
C GLY A 290 -21.08 -25.53 23.06
N HIS A 291 -19.89 -26.13 23.07
CA HIS A 291 -18.71 -25.53 22.43
C HIS A 291 -18.75 -25.61 20.90
N ALA A 292 -19.29 -26.70 20.36
CA ALA A 292 -19.49 -26.85 18.92
C ALA A 292 -20.55 -25.88 18.37
N LEU A 293 -21.60 -25.55 19.14
CA LEU A 293 -22.61 -24.58 18.75
C LEU A 293 -22.04 -23.15 18.69
N LEU A 294 -21.29 -22.74 19.72
CA LEU A 294 -20.64 -21.43 19.76
C LEU A 294 -19.65 -21.27 18.60
N GLN A 295 -18.81 -22.27 18.35
CA GLN A 295 -17.88 -22.23 17.23
C GLN A 295 -18.57 -22.16 15.86
N ARG A 296 -19.81 -22.69 15.76
CA ARG A 296 -20.62 -22.60 14.55
C ARG A 296 -21.25 -21.22 14.39
N MET A 297 -21.65 -20.57 15.49
CA MET A 297 -22.16 -19.20 15.50
C MET A 297 -21.05 -18.20 15.17
N ASP A 298 -19.85 -18.35 15.72
CA ASP A 298 -18.70 -17.49 15.42
C ASP A 298 -18.36 -17.51 13.92
N ARG A 299 -18.39 -18.70 13.31
CA ARG A 299 -18.18 -18.84 11.85
C ARG A 299 -19.29 -18.19 11.02
N LEU A 300 -20.53 -18.18 11.54
CA LEU A 300 -21.68 -17.56 10.89
C LEU A 300 -21.61 -16.03 10.97
N ILE A 301 -21.23 -15.50 12.13
CA ILE A 301 -20.99 -14.06 12.35
C ILE A 301 -19.89 -13.59 11.39
N LEU A 302 -18.75 -14.29 11.35
CA LEU A 302 -17.65 -13.96 10.45
C LEU A 302 -18.07 -14.01 8.97
N ALA A 303 -18.94 -14.95 8.58
CA ALA A 303 -19.46 -15.04 7.21
C ALA A 303 -20.39 -13.88 6.86
N VAL A 304 -21.25 -13.46 7.80
CA VAL A 304 -22.16 -12.32 7.62
C VAL A 304 -21.40 -11.00 7.56
N GLU A 305 -20.38 -10.82 8.41
CA GLU A 305 -19.51 -9.64 8.39
C GLU A 305 -18.75 -9.52 7.05
N ASN A 306 -18.15 -10.61 6.58
CA ASN A 306 -17.48 -10.64 5.27
C ASN A 306 -18.44 -10.35 4.11
N LEU A 307 -19.70 -10.82 4.19
CA LEU A 307 -20.71 -10.55 3.18
C LEU A 307 -21.15 -9.08 3.18
N ALA A 308 -21.35 -8.50 4.37
CA ALA A 308 -21.70 -7.09 4.53
C ALA A 308 -20.56 -6.18 4.04
N GLU A 309 -19.31 -6.53 4.34
CA GLU A 309 -18.14 -5.80 3.86
C GLU A 309 -18.01 -5.89 2.33
N ALA A 310 -18.22 -7.08 1.74
CA ALA A 310 -18.23 -7.25 0.29
C ALA A 310 -19.37 -6.45 -0.39
N GLN A 311 -20.56 -6.42 0.19
CA GLN A 311 -21.68 -5.59 -0.28
C GLN A 311 -21.33 -4.10 -0.18
N TRP A 312 -20.71 -3.67 0.90
CA TRP A 312 -20.30 -2.28 1.08
C TRP A 312 -19.23 -1.85 0.06
N TYR A 313 -18.24 -2.69 -0.22
CA TYR A 313 -17.26 -2.44 -1.29
C TYR A 313 -17.92 -2.38 -2.67
N MET A 314 -18.90 -3.26 -2.93
CA MET A 314 -19.64 -3.24 -4.19
C MET A 314 -20.41 -1.93 -4.34
N VAL A 315 -21.20 -1.53 -3.33
CA VAL A 315 -21.94 -0.26 -3.34
C VAL A 315 -21.01 0.93 -3.49
N SER A 316 -19.88 0.94 -2.77
CA SER A 316 -18.88 2.01 -2.86
C SER A 316 -18.21 2.08 -4.23
N ALA A 317 -17.89 0.93 -4.84
CA ALA A 317 -17.35 0.86 -6.19
C ALA A 317 -18.36 1.35 -7.24
N CYS A 318 -19.65 1.04 -7.06
CA CYS A 318 -20.73 1.54 -7.91
C CYS A 318 -20.94 3.05 -7.80
N ALA A 319 -20.91 3.57 -6.57
CA ALA A 319 -20.99 5.01 -6.31
C ALA A 319 -19.79 5.76 -6.93
N ALA A 320 -18.58 5.21 -6.78
CA ALA A 320 -17.36 5.78 -7.34
C ALA A 320 -17.30 5.69 -8.88
N SER A 321 -17.93 4.68 -9.49
CA SER A 321 -17.96 4.52 -10.95
C SER A 321 -19.07 5.32 -11.62
N GLY A 322 -19.98 5.95 -10.87
CA GLY A 322 -21.13 6.67 -11.41
C GLY A 322 -22.13 5.77 -12.14
N MET A 323 -22.03 4.46 -11.95
CA MET A 323 -23.01 3.51 -12.48
C MET A 323 -24.31 3.69 -11.69
N VAL A 324 -25.39 4.06 -12.40
CA VAL A 324 -26.74 4.14 -11.84
C VAL A 324 -27.06 2.79 -11.19
N VAL A 325 -27.39 2.81 -9.90
CA VAL A 325 -27.66 1.61 -9.08
C VAL A 325 -28.73 0.70 -9.73
N GLY A 326 -29.65 1.29 -10.50
CA GLY A 326 -30.67 0.56 -11.27
C GLY A 326 -30.13 -0.38 -12.37
N THR A 327 -28.94 -0.14 -12.92
CA THR A 327 -28.35 -1.01 -13.96
C THR A 327 -27.75 -2.30 -13.40
N LEU A 328 -27.24 -2.28 -12.16
CA LEU A 328 -26.63 -3.46 -11.53
C LEU A 328 -27.63 -4.38 -10.83
N VAL A 329 -28.77 -3.87 -10.35
CA VAL A 329 -29.87 -4.74 -9.86
C VAL A 329 -30.39 -5.63 -11.00
N ASN A 330 -30.37 -5.13 -12.24
CA ASN A 330 -30.78 -5.91 -13.41
C ASN A 330 -29.73 -6.96 -13.83
N GLU A 331 -28.43 -6.70 -13.64
CA GLU A 331 -27.35 -7.68 -13.88
C GLU A 331 -27.17 -8.68 -12.73
N CYS A 332 -27.47 -8.32 -11.48
CA CYS A 332 -27.43 -9.27 -10.36
C CYS A 332 -28.59 -10.29 -10.41
N ASN A 333 -29.69 -9.98 -11.11
CA ASN A 333 -30.76 -10.93 -11.43
C ASN A 333 -30.38 -11.95 -12.52
N PHE A 334 -29.21 -11.82 -13.17
CA PHE A 334 -28.74 -12.78 -14.18
C PHE A 334 -28.05 -14.01 -13.58
N LEU A 335 -27.79 -14.04 -12.26
CA LEU A 335 -27.47 -15.28 -11.55
C LEU A 335 -28.76 -16.01 -11.18
N ARG A 336 -29.38 -16.55 -12.24
CA ARG A 336 -30.56 -17.40 -12.26
C ARG A 336 -30.47 -18.51 -11.18
N PHE A 337 -31.13 -18.30 -10.04
CA PHE A 337 -31.60 -19.40 -9.19
C PHE A 337 -32.76 -20.07 -9.94
N GLU A 338 -32.44 -21.11 -10.72
CA GLU A 338 -33.40 -21.94 -11.42
C GLU A 338 -34.12 -22.82 -10.39
N GLY A 339 -35.12 -22.28 -9.68
CA GLY A 339 -35.78 -23.08 -8.64
C GLY A 339 -36.94 -22.48 -7.85
N VAL A 340 -37.39 -21.24 -8.06
CA VAL A 340 -38.60 -20.75 -7.40
C VAL A 340 -39.46 -20.02 -8.42
N GLY A 341 -40.62 -20.61 -8.71
CA GLY A 341 -41.56 -20.13 -9.72
C GLY A 341 -42.04 -18.72 -9.40
N LEU A 342 -42.02 -17.87 -10.44
CA LEU A 342 -42.74 -16.61 -10.49
C LEU A 342 -44.24 -16.89 -10.34
N GLY A 343 -44.75 -16.64 -9.14
CA GLY A 343 -46.17 -16.48 -8.90
C GLY A 343 -46.63 -15.16 -9.52
N GLU A 344 -47.66 -15.28 -10.35
CA GLU A 344 -48.37 -14.21 -11.02
C GLU A 344 -48.83 -13.10 -10.06
N GLU A 345 -48.72 -11.88 -10.58
CA GLU A 345 -49.60 -10.74 -10.33
C GLU A 345 -49.59 -10.13 -8.92
N ASN A 346 -48.97 -8.95 -8.82
CA ASN A 346 -49.68 -7.87 -8.15
C ASN A 346 -49.39 -6.52 -8.81
N GLU A 347 -50.44 -5.73 -8.88
CA GLU A 347 -50.61 -4.50 -9.65
C GLU A 347 -49.49 -3.47 -9.45
N GLU A 348 -49.14 -2.82 -10.55
CA GLU A 348 -48.31 -1.62 -10.58
C GLU A 348 -48.99 -0.51 -9.77
N GLU A 349 -48.63 -0.42 -8.48
CA GLU A 349 -48.88 0.78 -7.69
C GLU A 349 -47.77 1.77 -8.06
N GLU A 350 -48.09 2.73 -8.94
CA GLU A 350 -47.31 3.94 -9.16
C GLU A 350 -47.13 4.65 -7.81
N MET A 351 -46.07 4.31 -7.08
CA MET A 351 -45.58 5.15 -6.00
C MET A 351 -45.07 6.43 -6.65
N ASP A 352 -45.88 7.48 -6.57
CA ASP A 352 -45.46 8.86 -6.68
C ASP A 352 -44.19 9.02 -5.84
N THR A 353 -43.05 9.05 -6.53
CA THR A 353 -41.79 9.49 -5.96
C THR A 353 -41.94 10.98 -5.68
N GLU A 354 -42.55 11.28 -4.54
CA GLU A 354 -42.62 12.62 -3.97
C GLU A 354 -41.19 13.16 -3.99
N ALA A 355 -40.97 14.17 -4.83
CA ALA A 355 -39.67 14.79 -5.02
C ALA A 355 -39.24 15.36 -3.67
N VAL A 356 -38.42 14.59 -2.94
CA VAL A 356 -37.89 15.01 -1.65
C VAL A 356 -37.11 16.29 -1.90
N ASP A 357 -37.64 17.39 -1.37
CA ASP A 357 -37.04 18.71 -1.50
C ASP A 357 -35.70 18.69 -0.77
N GLN A 358 -34.62 18.57 -1.55
CA GLN A 358 -33.26 18.48 -1.06
C GLN A 358 -32.91 19.67 -0.15
N GLU A 359 -33.57 20.82 -0.35
CA GLU A 359 -33.40 22.01 0.48
C GLU A 359 -33.95 21.81 1.90
N ALA A 360 -35.08 21.11 2.05
CA ALA A 360 -35.64 20.79 3.36
C ALA A 360 -34.73 19.83 4.16
N VAL A 361 -34.11 18.87 3.49
CA VAL A 361 -33.17 17.92 4.11
C VAL A 361 -31.89 18.63 4.55
N GLU A 362 -31.34 19.53 3.73
CA GLU A 362 -30.18 20.33 4.13
C GLU A 362 -30.49 21.24 5.32
N GLN A 363 -31.72 21.78 5.37
CA GLN A 363 -32.17 22.63 6.47
C GLN A 363 -32.27 21.85 7.79
N GLU A 364 -32.88 20.66 7.81
CA GLU A 364 -32.92 19.80 9.00
C GLU A 364 -31.52 19.38 9.47
N VAL A 365 -30.62 19.07 8.54
CA VAL A 365 -29.23 18.71 8.89
C VAL A 365 -28.48 19.89 9.51
N THR A 366 -28.72 21.12 9.04
CA THR A 366 -28.15 22.31 9.68
C THR A 366 -28.74 22.61 11.05
N GLU A 367 -30.02 22.29 11.29
CA GLU A 367 -30.67 22.48 12.59
C GLU A 367 -30.13 21.46 13.62
N LEU A 368 -30.03 20.18 13.24
CA LEU A 368 -29.40 19.13 14.05
C LEU A 368 -27.93 19.43 14.39
N ARG A 369 -27.18 20.01 13.44
CA ARG A 369 -25.80 20.44 13.73
C ARG A 369 -25.72 21.58 14.75
N LYS A 370 -26.71 22.48 14.80
CA LYS A 370 -26.77 23.52 15.82
C LYS A 370 -27.11 22.95 17.19
N GLU A 371 -28.05 22.01 17.25
CA GLU A 371 -28.45 21.36 18.50
C GLU A 371 -27.31 20.55 19.13
N ILE A 372 -26.47 19.90 18.32
CA ILE A 372 -25.31 19.14 18.80
C ILE A 372 -24.16 20.05 19.26
N LEU A 373 -24.01 21.23 18.65
CA LEU A 373 -22.90 22.15 18.94
C LEU A 373 -23.20 23.17 20.04
N GLU A 374 -24.46 23.34 20.46
CA GLU A 374 -24.77 24.10 21.67
C GLU A 374 -24.51 23.24 22.91
N PRO A 375 -23.55 23.63 23.77
CA PRO A 375 -23.32 22.94 25.02
C PRO A 375 -24.58 23.08 25.88
N ARG A 376 -25.17 21.94 26.28
CA ARG A 376 -26.19 21.94 27.32
C ARG A 376 -25.65 22.71 28.53
N PRO A 377 -26.39 23.71 29.06
CA PRO A 377 -25.97 24.40 30.26
C PRO A 377 -25.78 23.37 31.37
N SER A 378 -24.59 23.35 31.97
CA SER A 378 -24.27 22.48 33.09
C SER A 378 -25.09 22.91 34.30
N ASP A 379 -25.87 21.99 34.87
CA ASP A 379 -26.71 22.15 36.07
C ASP A 379 -25.89 22.34 37.38
N ASP A 380 -24.72 23.00 37.32
CA ASP A 380 -23.82 23.20 38.47
C ASP A 380 -24.01 24.54 39.21
N GLU A 381 -25.12 25.25 38.97
CA GLU A 381 -25.59 26.36 39.82
C GLU A 381 -27.05 26.16 40.22
N MET A 382 -27.29 25.29 41.21
CA MET A 382 -28.48 25.31 42.09
C MET A 382 -28.12 24.78 43.49
#